data_AF-A0A0Q8V7T4-F1
#
_entry.id   AF-A0A0Q8V7T4-F1
#
_cell.length_a   1.000
_cell.length_b   1.000
_cell.length_c   1.000
_cell.angle_alpha   90.00
_cell.angle_beta   90.00
_cell.angle_gamma   90.00
#
_symmetry.space_group_name_H-M   'P 1'
#
loop_
_entity.id
_entity.type
_entity.pdbx_description
1 polymer ?
#
loop_
_entity_poly.entity_id
_entity_poly.type
_entity_poly.pdbx_seq_one_letter_code
_entity_poly.pdbx_strand_id
1 'polypeptide(L)'
;MPRQYLDDAHGPDGIRVSIAVERASARLDRAQGRGLPNLLPSSSTVRSWAGRLLAELGWQGAWVVDVESDSGVRTRLKRADRHEAMTLAQQVWREVSERGVAALDDLA
;
A
#
# COMPACT_ATOMS: atom_id res chain seq x y z
N MET A 1 -12.76 4.95 1.99
CA MET A 1 -11.78 6.02 1.75
C MET A 1 -10.94 5.59 0.56
N PRO A 2 -10.85 6.42 -0.50
CA PRO A 2 -10.08 6.10 -1.69
C PRO A 2 -8.57 6.08 -1.39
N ARG A 3 -7.81 5.36 -2.23
CA ARG A 3 -6.35 5.37 -2.23
C ARG A 3 -5.86 6.80 -2.50
N GLN A 4 -4.93 7.28 -1.69
CA GLN A 4 -4.30 8.58 -1.85
C GLN A 4 -2.91 8.39 -2.43
N TYR A 5 -2.63 9.02 -3.57
CA TYR A 5 -1.30 9.06 -4.14
C TYR A 5 -0.59 10.32 -3.64
N LEU A 6 0.69 10.18 -3.32
CA LEU A 6 1.59 11.33 -3.29
C LEU A 6 2.04 11.61 -4.73
N ASP A 7 2.60 12.80 -4.94
CA ASP A 7 3.37 13.06 -6.17
C ASP A 7 4.49 12.02 -6.29
N ASP A 8 4.85 11.69 -7.52
CA ASP A 8 5.92 10.73 -7.74
C ASP A 8 7.25 11.30 -7.20
N ALA A 9 8.01 10.44 -6.54
CA ALA A 9 9.37 10.77 -6.15
C ALA A 9 10.29 10.52 -7.35
N HIS A 10 11.21 11.45 -7.56
CA HIS A 10 12.21 11.38 -8.62
C HIS A 10 13.58 11.47 -7.97
N GLY A 11 14.31 10.36 -7.98
CA GLY A 11 15.66 10.31 -7.45
C GLY A 11 16.73 10.77 -8.45
N PRO A 12 17.98 10.95 -7.99
CA PRO A 12 19.14 11.25 -8.84
C PRO A 12 19.47 10.14 -9.84
N ASP A 13 18.98 8.91 -9.61
CA ASP A 13 19.06 7.79 -10.53
C ASP A 13 18.08 7.89 -11.71
N GLY A 14 17.21 8.90 -11.72
CA GLY A 14 16.21 9.13 -12.76
C GLY A 14 15.05 8.13 -12.74
N ILE A 15 15.01 7.23 -11.74
CA ILE A 15 13.94 6.26 -11.61
C ILE A 15 12.78 6.90 -10.86
N ARG A 16 11.60 6.86 -11.47
CA ARG A 16 10.35 7.32 -10.86
C ARG A 16 9.88 6.30 -9.82
N VAL A 17 9.42 6.80 -8.68
CA VAL A 17 8.81 6.00 -7.62
C VAL A 17 7.43 6.55 -7.28
N SER A 18 6.41 5.72 -7.50
CA SER A 18 5.04 6.02 -7.12
C SER A 18 4.76 5.55 -5.70
N ILE A 19 4.21 6.44 -4.88
CA ILE A 19 3.90 6.19 -3.47
C ILE A 19 2.41 6.38 -3.26
N ALA A 20 1.76 5.39 -2.66
CA ALA A 20 0.34 5.45 -2.41
C ALA A 20 -0.03 4.92 -1.02
N VAL A 21 -0.98 5.59 -0.40
CA VAL A 21 -1.46 5.30 0.95
C VAL A 21 -2.93 4.91 0.89
N GLU A 22 -3.29 3.80 1.52
CA GLU A 22 -4.67 3.36 1.60
C GLU A 22 -4.99 2.56 2.86
N ARG A 23 -6.28 2.39 3.16
CA ARG A 23 -6.70 1.44 4.20
C ARG A 23 -6.50 0.01 3.71
N ALA A 24 -6.01 -0.85 4.60
CA ALA A 24 -5.87 -2.28 4.32
C ALA A 24 -7.18 -2.94 3.84
N SER A 25 -8.33 -2.53 4.40
CA SER A 25 -9.64 -3.03 3.98
C SER A 25 -10.05 -2.57 2.59
N ALA A 26 -9.82 -1.30 2.25
CA ALA A 26 -10.13 -0.77 0.91
C ALA A 26 -9.30 -1.45 -0.18
N ARG A 27 -8.08 -1.86 0.15
CA ARG A 27 -7.22 -2.65 -0.73
C ARG A 27 -7.82 -4.04 -1.00
N LEU A 28 -8.28 -4.71 0.07
CA LEU A 28 -8.87 -6.02 -0.01
C LEU A 28 -10.17 -5.99 -0.82
N ASP A 29 -11.02 -4.99 -0.61
CA ASP A 29 -12.24 -4.77 -1.40
C ASP A 29 -11.92 -4.61 -2.90
N ARG A 30 -10.87 -3.87 -3.26
CA ARG A 30 -10.41 -3.76 -4.65
C ARG A 30 -9.85 -5.05 -5.22
N ALA A 31 -9.12 -5.83 -4.42
CA ALA A 31 -8.62 -7.14 -4.84
C ALA A 31 -9.79 -8.11 -5.12
N GLN A 32 -10.83 -8.06 -4.30
CA GLN A 32 -12.05 -8.86 -4.49
C GLN A 32 -12.83 -8.43 -5.74
N GLY A 33 -12.95 -7.13 -5.99
CA GLY A 33 -13.62 -6.57 -7.18
C GLY A 33 -12.91 -6.86 -8.52
N ARG A 34 -11.63 -7.28 -8.49
CA ARG A 34 -10.85 -7.67 -9.69
C ARG A 34 -10.96 -9.17 -10.04
N GLY A 35 -11.89 -9.88 -9.43
CA GLY A 35 -12.18 -11.27 -9.78
C GLY A 35 -11.46 -12.26 -8.87
N LEU A 36 -12.02 -12.48 -7.68
CA LEU A 36 -11.92 -13.82 -7.10
C LEU A 36 -12.72 -14.76 -8.02
N PRO A 37 -12.18 -15.94 -8.39
CA PRO A 37 -12.92 -16.89 -9.21
C PRO A 37 -14.28 -17.18 -8.55
N ASN A 38 -15.32 -17.37 -9.37
CA ASN A 38 -16.75 -17.54 -9.04
C ASN A 38 -17.11 -18.67 -8.02
N LEU A 39 -16.15 -19.15 -7.23
CA LEU A 39 -16.27 -20.22 -6.23
C LEU A 39 -16.75 -19.73 -4.86
N LEU A 40 -17.00 -18.44 -4.65
CA LEU A 40 -17.47 -17.93 -3.37
C LEU A 40 -18.92 -17.41 -3.46
N PRO A 41 -19.85 -17.95 -2.65
CA PRO A 41 -21.25 -17.56 -2.69
C PRO A 41 -21.44 -16.15 -2.11
N SER A 42 -22.02 -15.26 -2.92
CA SER A 42 -22.51 -13.91 -2.62
C SER A 42 -21.52 -12.93 -1.97
N SER A 43 -21.57 -11.66 -2.41
CA SER A 43 -20.62 -10.63 -1.98
C SER A 43 -20.66 -10.30 -0.47
N SER A 44 -21.65 -10.78 0.29
CA SER A 44 -21.69 -10.64 1.76
C SER A 44 -20.75 -11.63 2.45
N THR A 45 -20.73 -12.90 2.05
CA THR A 45 -19.88 -13.96 2.64
C THR A 45 -18.39 -13.66 2.44
N VAL A 46 -18.04 -13.15 1.25
CA VAL A 46 -16.67 -12.80 0.87
C VAL A 46 -16.15 -11.59 1.66
N ARG A 47 -17.00 -10.57 1.89
CA ARG A 47 -16.67 -9.42 2.74
C ARG A 47 -16.51 -9.81 4.21
N SER A 48 -17.37 -10.69 4.71
CA SER A 48 -17.26 -11.21 6.08
C SER A 48 -15.98 -12.01 6.30
N TRP A 49 -15.59 -12.84 5.34
CA TRP A 49 -14.33 -13.58 5.38
C TRP A 49 -13.11 -12.63 5.32
N ALA A 50 -13.13 -11.63 4.43
CA ALA A 50 -12.08 -10.62 4.33
C ALA A 50 -11.92 -9.80 5.61
N GLY A 51 -13.03 -9.34 6.19
CA GLY A 51 -13.03 -8.62 7.46
C GLY A 51 -12.43 -9.47 8.58
N ARG A 52 -12.76 -10.76 8.62
CA ARG A 52 -12.22 -11.72 9.59
C ARG A 52 -10.72 -11.96 9.39
N LEU A 53 -10.27 -12.13 8.15
CA LEU A 53 -8.85 -12.27 7.83
C LEU A 53 -8.05 -11.03 8.26
N LEU A 54 -8.58 -9.83 8.03
CA LEU A 54 -7.94 -8.59 8.50
C LEU A 54 -7.91 -8.52 10.03
N ALA A 55 -8.95 -9.00 10.72
CA ALA A 55 -8.96 -9.07 12.18
C ALA A 55 -7.91 -10.06 12.70
N GLU A 56 -7.85 -11.27 12.13
CA GLU A 56 -6.89 -12.32 12.49
C GLU A 56 -5.43 -11.89 12.25
N LEU A 57 -5.17 -11.16 11.17
CA LEU A 57 -3.84 -10.61 10.88
C LEU A 57 -3.52 -9.34 11.71
N GLY A 58 -4.50 -8.77 12.42
CA GLY A 58 -4.37 -7.48 13.09
C GLY A 58 -4.21 -6.31 12.12
N TRP A 59 -4.75 -6.43 10.91
CA TRP A 59 -4.79 -5.38 9.88
C TRP A 59 -6.14 -4.63 9.87
N GLN A 60 -7.05 -5.01 10.77
CA GLN A 60 -8.29 -4.29 10.98
C GLN A 60 -7.98 -2.86 11.47
N GLY A 61 -8.31 -1.87 10.64
CA GLY A 61 -8.00 -0.46 10.91
C GLY A 61 -6.63 0.02 10.39
N ALA A 62 -5.76 -0.90 9.96
CA ALA A 62 -4.42 -0.56 9.50
C ALA A 62 -4.41 0.18 8.15
N TRP A 63 -3.33 0.92 7.94
CA TRP A 63 -3.03 1.62 6.71
C TRP A 63 -1.79 1.02 6.06
N VAL A 64 -1.75 1.11 4.74
CA VAL A 64 -0.72 0.52 3.89
C VAL A 64 -0.11 1.62 3.04
N VAL A 65 1.21 1.68 3.03
CA VAL A 65 2.00 2.46 2.07
C VAL A 65 2.53 1.47 1.02
N ASP A 66 2.02 1.58 -0.20
CA ASP A 66 2.54 0.87 -1.36
C ASP A 66 3.53 1.77 -2.09
N VAL A 67 4.74 1.26 -2.29
CA VAL A 67 5.83 1.91 -3.01
C VAL A 67 6.17 1.06 -4.23
N GLU A 68 6.19 1.68 -5.40
CA GLU A 68 6.49 1.01 -6.67
C GLU A 68 7.44 1.89 -7.49
N SER A 69 8.59 1.33 -7.87
CA SER A 69 9.52 1.98 -8.79
C SER A 69 9.32 1.48 -10.22
N ASP A 70 9.66 2.34 -11.19
CA ASP A 70 9.69 1.95 -12.60
C ASP A 70 10.78 0.90 -12.91
N SER A 71 11.76 0.71 -12.01
CA SER A 71 12.73 -0.38 -12.07
C SER A 71 12.18 -1.74 -11.60
N GLY A 72 10.95 -1.77 -11.10
CA GLY A 72 10.25 -2.99 -10.67
C GLY A 72 10.36 -3.30 -9.17
N VAL A 73 11.02 -2.45 -8.38
CA VAL A 73 11.07 -2.58 -6.91
C VAL A 73 9.70 -2.27 -6.35
N ARG A 74 9.20 -3.17 -5.49
CA ARG A 74 7.88 -3.02 -4.85
C ARG A 74 8.00 -3.32 -3.37
N THR A 75 7.72 -2.31 -2.54
CA THR A 75 7.75 -2.42 -1.08
C THR A 75 6.40 -2.06 -0.50
N ARG A 76 6.00 -2.77 0.55
CA ARG A 76 4.74 -2.54 1.26
C ARG A 76 4.98 -2.39 2.74
N LEU A 77 4.53 -1.27 3.30
CA LEU A 77 4.72 -0.94 4.70
C LEU A 77 3.37 -0.75 5.40
N LYS A 78 3.16 -1.45 6.51
CA LYS A 78 1.95 -1.35 7.35
C LYS A 78 2.13 -0.29 8.42
N ARG A 79 1.10 0.51 8.68
CA ARG A 79 1.01 1.43 9.83
C ARG A 79 -0.32 1.32 10.55
N ALA A 80 -0.35 1.73 11.82
CA ALA A 80 -1.53 1.57 12.66
C ALA A 80 -2.65 2.51 12.21
N ASP A 81 -2.30 3.73 11.81
CA ASP A 81 -3.26 4.73 11.35
C ASP A 81 -2.79 5.52 10.12
N ARG A 82 -3.66 6.42 9.66
CA ARG A 82 -3.44 7.24 8.46
C ARG A 82 -2.28 8.21 8.64
N HIS A 83 -2.18 8.84 9.81
CA HIS A 83 -1.18 9.86 10.06
C HIS A 83 0.21 9.24 9.99
N GLU A 84 0.41 8.11 10.68
CA GLU A 84 1.66 7.34 10.60
C GLU A 84 1.98 6.90 9.15
N ALA A 85 0.99 6.42 8.41
CA ALA A 85 1.17 6.02 7.01
C ALA A 85 1.56 7.19 6.11
N MET A 86 0.95 8.36 6.30
CA MET A 86 1.28 9.56 5.52
C MET A 86 2.66 10.10 5.87
N THR A 87 3.03 10.13 7.16
CA THR A 87 4.37 10.52 7.62
C THR A 87 5.44 9.60 7.02
N LEU A 88 5.19 8.29 7.03
CA LEU A 88 6.07 7.33 6.37
C LEU A 88 6.15 7.58 4.86
N ALA A 89 5.02 7.77 4.18
CA ALA A 89 5.00 8.02 2.74
C ALA A 89 5.80 9.28 2.36
N GLN A 90 5.70 10.35 3.15
CA GLN A 90 6.50 11.57 2.97
C GLN A 90 7.99 11.33 3.24
N GLN A 91 8.32 10.52 4.25
CA GLN A 91 9.70 10.12 4.50
C GLN A 91 10.27 9.33 3.32
N VAL A 92 9.57 8.31 2.82
CA VAL A 92 9.99 7.55 1.63
C VAL A 92 10.18 8.48 0.44
N TRP A 93 9.23 9.39 0.21
CA TRP A 93 9.31 10.36 -0.89
C TRP A 93 10.59 11.20 -0.80
N ARG A 94 10.94 11.68 0.39
CA ARG A 94 12.16 12.46 0.62
C ARG A 94 13.42 11.63 0.40
N GLU A 95 13.52 10.46 1.02
CA GLU A 95 14.69 9.59 0.92
C GLU A 95 14.94 9.16 -0.54
N VAL A 96 13.88 8.83 -1.29
CA VAL A 96 14.00 8.52 -2.72
C VAL A 96 14.44 9.74 -3.53
N SER A 97 13.92 10.93 -3.21
CA SER A 97 14.30 12.16 -3.91
C SER A 97 15.77 12.53 -3.67
N GLU A 98 16.33 12.17 -2.51
CA GLU A 98 17.72 12.46 -2.14
C GLU A 98 18.70 11.38 -2.62
N ARG A 99 18.32 10.10 -2.52
CA ARG A 99 19.25 8.95 -2.68
C ARG A 99 18.86 7.99 -3.81
N GLY A 100 17.70 8.17 -4.42
CA GLY A 100 17.17 7.30 -5.47
C GLY A 100 16.50 6.04 -4.93
N VAL A 101 16.24 5.09 -5.83
CA VAL A 101 15.59 3.81 -5.51
C VAL A 101 16.40 2.98 -4.51
N ALA A 102 17.71 3.19 -4.40
CA ALA A 102 18.54 2.56 -3.37
C ALA A 102 18.07 2.86 -1.94
N ALA A 103 17.37 3.97 -1.72
CA ALA A 103 16.74 4.26 -0.42
C ALA A 103 15.67 3.23 -0.03
N LEU A 104 15.11 2.50 -0.99
CA LEU A 104 14.09 1.49 -0.74
C LEU A 104 14.67 0.22 -0.10
N ASP A 105 15.97 -0.04 -0.28
CA ASP A 105 16.64 -1.19 0.34
C ASP A 105 16.71 -1.05 1.87
N ASP A 106 16.78 0.18 2.39
CA ASP A 106 16.79 0.48 3.83
C ASP A 106 15.40 0.36 4.48
N LEU A 107 14.35 0.19 3.67
CA LEU A 107 12.95 0.14 4.13
C LEU A 107 12.37 -1.29 4.17
N ALA A 108 13.07 -2.27 3.58
CA ALA A 108 12.66 -3.67 3.49
C ALA A 108 13.08 -4.49 4.73
#